data_AF-A0A291E5T3-F1
#
_entry.id   AF-A0A291E5T3-F1
#
_cell.length_a   1.000
_cell.length_b   1.000
_cell.length_c   1.000
_cell.angle_alpha   90.00
_cell.angle_beta   90.00
_cell.angle_gamma   90.00
#
_symmetry.space_group_name_H-M   'P 1'
#
loop_
_entity.id
_entity.type
_entity.pdbx_description
1 polymer ?
#
loop_
_entity_poly.entity_id
_entity_poly.type
_entity_poly.pdbx_seq_one_letter_code
_entity_poly.pdbx_strand_id
1 'polypeptide(L)'
;MEAQLSVARSSISDKNWQVTGRLFLADGTRLLIKPGDNGIAHISMMAPPPASVFASTRCIVQTEDIVFESQAMDTDSEPVLIHIMPAYPESTLKALGNNMATLMSSIGDWQNFANLVLQNSGIAARIQMGSPVKIPEPKTNKVSELLRETVAREGSIHSRKPGTLWDEVHKQRNATQSALVLLLAADWSDNTVGEAGSIPLPPRSDKADELEQCSLCFCPKKVGSLDIAHVFSHELGHLLGGMHDPETDMIGGHHDIVHPMFDYVCGYQSEDRTFTTTMSYPRENEVWIPYYSSSEQTWLNPKTGKRVATGIPSGKPGAADAAAFFRSSTRTISRYKENTHESFHAMSLDINPSLGGTLLPGSWGPYPAGSVQVIQATPRPGYAFDHWELDGQSAGTNPCLLVSVYTSHHIIAHFRREITSFRLKTSAITDGELKTTFNTYTINFDNKDPKQSGPDYIPGTEVQVDCIIPLEDRKKFFFAGWRVNGNSHYIQGYNFETNVPNFQNATYRLVVVMNNDITVEAIFNKK
;
A
#
# COMPACT_ATOMS: atom_id res chain seq x y z
N MET A 1 -22.73 -9.70 -25.38
CA MET A 1 -21.58 -8.88 -25.83
C MET A 1 -21.89 -7.47 -25.41
N GLU A 2 -21.30 -7.02 -24.31
CA GLU A 2 -21.24 -5.59 -24.02
C GLU A 2 -19.89 -5.09 -24.52
N ALA A 3 -19.90 -3.93 -25.16
CA ALA A 3 -18.68 -3.27 -25.62
C ALA A 3 -18.72 -1.84 -25.09
N GLN A 4 -17.76 -1.50 -24.22
CA GLN A 4 -17.50 -0.10 -23.90
C GLN A 4 -16.32 0.33 -24.76
N LEU A 5 -16.65 1.08 -25.81
CA LEU A 5 -15.71 1.67 -26.75
C LEU A 5 -15.72 3.18 -26.50
N SER A 6 -14.56 3.71 -26.10
CA SER A 6 -14.33 5.15 -26.09
C SER A 6 -13.77 5.53 -27.46
N VAL A 7 -14.59 6.21 -28.24
CA VAL A 7 -14.21 6.71 -29.56
C VAL A 7 -13.94 8.20 -29.41
N ALA A 8 -12.66 8.58 -29.45
CA ALA A 8 -12.25 9.98 -29.39
C ALA A 8 -11.79 10.45 -30.78
N ARG A 9 -12.24 11.64 -31.18
CA ARG A 9 -11.80 12.30 -32.41
C ARG A 9 -10.66 13.25 -32.06
N SER A 10 -9.51 13.11 -32.73
CA SER A 10 -8.28 13.82 -32.35
C SER A 10 -8.33 15.34 -32.55
N SER A 11 -9.24 15.84 -33.41
CA SER A 11 -9.60 17.25 -33.55
C SER A 11 -10.81 17.42 -34.48
N ILE A 12 -11.44 18.61 -34.53
CA ILE A 12 -12.52 18.95 -35.49
C ILE A 12 -12.00 18.94 -36.95
N SER A 13 -10.70 19.10 -37.17
CA SER A 13 -10.07 19.16 -38.51
C SER A 13 -9.48 17.83 -39.00
N ASP A 14 -9.22 16.86 -38.12
CA ASP A 14 -8.66 15.56 -38.52
C ASP A 14 -9.75 14.54 -38.86
N LYS A 15 -9.50 13.79 -39.95
CA LYS A 15 -10.35 12.66 -40.41
C LYS A 15 -10.00 11.33 -39.73
N ASN A 16 -9.05 11.33 -38.77
CA ASN A 16 -8.59 10.12 -38.11
C ASN A 16 -9.36 9.88 -36.81
N TRP A 17 -9.87 8.67 -36.66
CA TRP A 17 -10.57 8.18 -35.47
C TRP A 17 -9.61 7.32 -34.65
N GLN A 18 -9.54 7.55 -33.34
CA GLN A 18 -8.85 6.65 -32.42
C GLN A 18 -9.89 5.90 -31.58
N VAL A 19 -9.79 4.56 -31.59
CA VAL A 19 -10.68 3.67 -30.87
C VAL A 19 -9.88 2.99 -29.77
N THR A 20 -10.24 3.28 -28.53
CA THR A 20 -9.74 2.57 -27.34
C THR A 20 -10.93 1.95 -26.63
N GLY A 21 -10.76 0.79 -26.00
CA GLY A 21 -11.91 0.18 -25.34
C GLY A 21 -11.67 -1.21 -24.81
N ARG A 22 -12.74 -1.75 -24.21
CA ARG A 22 -12.78 -3.11 -23.68
C ARG A 22 -13.94 -3.87 -24.33
N LEU A 23 -13.66 -5.09 -24.77
CA LEU A 23 -14.67 -6.01 -25.33
C LEU A 23 -14.94 -7.14 -24.33
N PHE A 24 -16.21 -7.39 -24.05
CA PHE A 24 -16.66 -8.50 -23.20
C PHE A 24 -17.35 -9.56 -24.05
N LEU A 25 -16.70 -10.72 -24.19
CA LEU A 25 -17.27 -11.89 -24.87
C LEU A 25 -18.24 -12.63 -23.94
N ALA A 26 -19.19 -13.35 -24.53
CA ALA A 26 -20.23 -14.08 -23.78
C ALA A 26 -19.65 -15.21 -22.89
N ASP A 27 -18.42 -15.63 -23.14
CA ASP A 27 -17.68 -16.64 -22.36
C ASP A 27 -16.87 -16.05 -21.18
N GLY A 28 -16.98 -14.74 -20.94
CA GLY A 28 -16.26 -14.04 -19.86
C GLY A 28 -14.83 -13.60 -20.23
N THR A 29 -14.37 -13.88 -21.45
CA THR A 29 -13.09 -13.37 -21.96
C THR A 29 -13.14 -11.85 -22.09
N ARG A 30 -12.14 -11.19 -21.50
CA ARG A 30 -11.97 -9.73 -21.53
C ARG A 30 -10.83 -9.38 -22.46
N LEU A 31 -11.06 -8.49 -23.43
CA LEU A 31 -10.02 -8.02 -24.36
C LEU A 31 -9.79 -6.53 -24.16
N LEU A 32 -8.51 -6.12 -24.11
CA LEU A 32 -8.08 -4.73 -24.12
C LEU A 32 -7.74 -4.31 -25.55
N ILE A 33 -8.28 -3.18 -25.99
CA ILE A 33 -8.02 -2.59 -27.30
C ILE A 33 -7.18 -1.32 -27.10
N LYS A 34 -5.91 -1.36 -27.54
CA LYS A 34 -5.00 -0.21 -27.55
C LYS A 34 -4.86 0.36 -28.97
N PRO A 35 -4.68 1.67 -29.13
CA PRO A 35 -4.37 2.26 -30.42
C PRO A 35 -2.96 1.84 -30.86
N GLY A 36 -2.81 1.50 -32.14
CA GLY A 36 -1.53 1.25 -32.81
C GLY A 36 -1.32 2.20 -33.99
N ASP A 37 -0.15 2.09 -34.63
CA ASP A 37 0.20 2.96 -35.75
C ASP A 37 -0.62 2.63 -37.02
N ASN A 38 -0.84 3.62 -37.89
CA ASN A 38 -1.51 3.49 -39.19
C ASN A 38 -2.95 2.92 -39.14
N GLY A 39 -3.71 3.21 -38.09
CA GLY A 39 -5.11 2.78 -37.97
C GLY A 39 -5.28 1.31 -37.57
N ILE A 40 -4.21 0.67 -37.08
CA ILE A 40 -4.24 -0.68 -36.52
C ILE A 40 -4.55 -0.58 -35.02
N ALA A 41 -5.41 -1.46 -34.50
CA ALA A 41 -5.65 -1.58 -33.06
C ALA A 41 -4.96 -2.86 -32.54
N HIS A 42 -4.24 -2.76 -31.42
CA HIS A 42 -3.66 -3.91 -30.74
C HIS A 42 -4.66 -4.48 -29.74
N ILE A 43 -4.98 -5.77 -29.90
CA ILE A 43 -5.93 -6.49 -29.03
C ILE A 43 -5.14 -7.47 -28.17
N SER A 44 -5.24 -7.35 -26.84
CA SER A 44 -4.63 -8.29 -25.90
C SER A 44 -5.66 -8.87 -24.94
N MET A 45 -5.48 -10.14 -24.54
CA MET A 45 -6.31 -10.76 -23.51
C MET A 45 -6.03 -10.13 -22.15
N MET A 46 -7.08 -9.73 -21.45
CA MET A 46 -7.03 -9.41 -20.03
C MET A 46 -7.24 -10.70 -19.24
N ALA A 47 -6.46 -10.88 -18.17
CA ALA A 47 -6.65 -12.00 -17.25
C ALA A 47 -8.11 -12.00 -16.74
N PRO A 48 -8.79 -13.16 -16.68
CA PRO A 48 -10.15 -13.23 -16.17
C PRO A 48 -10.20 -12.76 -14.71
N PRO A 49 -11.27 -12.07 -14.28
CA PRO A 49 -11.47 -11.80 -12.87
C PRO A 49 -11.47 -13.14 -12.11
N PRO A 50 -10.92 -13.19 -10.89
CA PRO A 50 -11.06 -14.37 -10.06
C PRO A 50 -12.54 -14.72 -9.88
N ALA A 51 -12.84 -16.01 -9.94
CA ALA A 51 -14.00 -16.52 -9.23
C ALA A 51 -13.73 -16.22 -7.75
N SER A 52 -14.59 -15.44 -7.13
CA SER A 52 -14.55 -15.16 -5.71
C SER A 52 -14.68 -16.48 -4.95
N VAL A 53 -13.56 -17.03 -4.48
CA VAL A 53 -13.59 -18.07 -3.45
C VAL A 53 -13.74 -17.30 -2.15
N PHE A 54 -15.00 -17.08 -1.75
CA PHE A 54 -15.30 -16.47 -0.46
C PHE A 54 -14.83 -17.39 0.66
N ALA A 55 -13.63 -17.13 1.17
CA ALA A 55 -13.27 -17.42 2.54
C ALA A 55 -13.21 -16.09 3.29
N SER A 56 -14.32 -15.33 3.27
CA SER A 56 -14.47 -14.22 4.22
C SER A 56 -14.45 -14.84 5.61
N THR A 57 -13.46 -14.51 6.43
CA THR A 57 -13.59 -14.55 7.90
C THR A 57 -14.69 -13.55 8.27
N ARG A 58 -15.95 -13.94 8.05
CA ARG A 58 -17.12 -13.15 8.46
C ARG A 58 -17.05 -13.01 9.96
N CYS A 59 -17.17 -11.77 10.41
CA CYS A 59 -17.35 -11.49 11.81
C CYS A 59 -18.79 -11.85 12.18
N ILE A 60 -18.98 -13.00 12.82
CA ILE A 60 -20.29 -13.48 13.26
C ILE A 60 -20.40 -13.18 14.75
N VAL A 61 -21.30 -12.25 15.11
CA VAL A 61 -21.65 -11.99 16.50
C VAL A 61 -22.97 -12.69 16.78
N GLN A 62 -22.89 -13.79 17.54
CA GLN A 62 -24.07 -14.46 18.09
C GLN A 62 -24.45 -13.77 19.40
N THR A 63 -25.61 -13.11 19.43
CA THR A 63 -26.31 -12.76 20.68
C THR A 63 -27.51 -13.69 20.84
N GLU A 64 -27.96 -13.96 22.07
CA GLU A 64 -28.93 -15.04 22.40
C GLU A 64 -30.28 -14.96 21.63
N ASP A 65 -30.60 -13.83 20.97
CA ASP A 65 -31.80 -13.69 20.13
C ASP A 65 -31.56 -13.07 18.73
N ILE A 66 -30.32 -12.68 18.36
CA ILE A 66 -30.02 -12.06 17.06
C ILE A 66 -28.61 -12.48 16.59
N VAL A 67 -28.53 -13.07 15.39
CA VAL A 67 -27.26 -13.25 14.67
C VAL A 67 -26.98 -11.97 13.89
N PHE A 68 -26.02 -11.17 14.36
CA PHE A 68 -25.43 -10.13 13.54
C PHE A 68 -24.29 -10.80 12.75
N GLU A 69 -24.57 -11.18 11.50
CA GLU A 69 -23.49 -11.21 10.53
C GLU A 69 -23.05 -9.75 10.38
N SER A 70 -21.77 -9.42 10.62
CA SER A 70 -21.19 -8.23 10.01
C SER A 70 -21.68 -8.28 8.56
N GLN A 71 -22.36 -7.23 8.08
CA GLN A 71 -22.77 -7.18 6.68
C GLN A 71 -21.60 -7.76 5.90
N ALA A 72 -21.78 -8.94 5.30
CA ALA A 72 -20.85 -9.40 4.29
C ALA A 72 -20.65 -8.17 3.44
N MET A 73 -19.43 -7.62 3.37
CA MET A 73 -19.21 -6.35 2.71
C MET A 73 -19.94 -6.45 1.39
N ASP A 74 -21.05 -5.72 1.32
CA ASP A 74 -22.15 -6.14 0.50
C ASP A 74 -21.64 -6.03 -0.92
N THR A 75 -21.36 -7.17 -1.55
CA THR A 75 -20.86 -7.19 -2.92
C THR A 75 -21.93 -6.66 -3.87
N ASP A 76 -23.17 -6.49 -3.37
CA ASP A 76 -24.29 -5.81 -4.00
C ASP A 76 -24.48 -4.35 -3.54
N SER A 77 -23.69 -3.82 -2.58
CA SER A 77 -23.71 -2.38 -2.27
C SER A 77 -23.05 -1.58 -3.38
N GLU A 78 -23.68 -0.48 -3.78
CA GLU A 78 -23.09 0.43 -4.76
C GLU A 78 -21.69 0.88 -4.27
N PRO A 79 -20.67 0.80 -5.13
CA PRO A 79 -19.31 1.14 -4.72
C PRO A 79 -19.24 2.63 -4.34
N VAL A 80 -18.55 2.93 -3.25
CA VAL A 80 -18.38 4.32 -2.81
C VAL A 80 -17.59 5.13 -3.84
N LEU A 81 -18.00 6.36 -4.06
CA LEU A 81 -17.38 7.24 -5.05
C LEU A 81 -16.33 8.14 -4.37
N ILE A 82 -15.11 8.14 -4.90
CA ILE A 82 -14.03 9.02 -4.46
C ILE A 82 -13.75 10.02 -5.58
N HIS A 83 -14.17 11.26 -5.36
CA HIS A 83 -13.91 12.35 -6.27
C HIS A 83 -12.47 12.85 -6.11
N ILE A 84 -11.74 12.93 -7.22
CA ILE A 84 -10.37 13.44 -7.25
C ILE A 84 -10.32 14.64 -8.18
N MET A 85 -9.73 15.74 -7.72
CA MET A 85 -9.46 16.93 -8.52
C MET A 85 -8.07 16.80 -9.16
N PRO A 86 -7.95 16.61 -10.49
CA PRO A 86 -6.68 16.79 -11.16
C PRO A 86 -6.33 18.27 -11.18
N ALA A 87 -5.10 18.63 -10.81
CA ALA A 87 -4.60 19.98 -10.75
C ALA A 87 -3.27 20.08 -11.48
N TYR A 88 -3.12 21.08 -12.35
CA TYR A 88 -1.94 21.23 -13.20
C TYR A 88 -1.47 22.69 -13.29
N PRO A 89 -0.15 22.96 -13.18
CA PRO A 89 0.44 24.22 -13.60
C PRO A 89 0.44 24.35 -15.13
N GLU A 90 0.45 25.59 -15.66
CA GLU A 90 0.50 25.83 -17.11
C GLU A 90 1.73 25.19 -17.76
N SER A 91 2.87 25.20 -17.06
CA SER A 91 4.11 24.56 -17.52
C SER A 91 3.99 23.04 -17.69
N THR A 92 3.11 22.35 -16.96
CA THR A 92 2.80 20.92 -17.21
C THR A 92 2.11 20.74 -18.56
N LEU A 93 1.11 21.56 -18.87
CA LEU A 93 0.41 21.47 -20.14
C LEU A 93 1.33 21.78 -21.33
N LYS A 94 2.22 22.78 -21.18
CA LYS A 94 3.30 23.08 -22.15
C LYS A 94 4.23 21.90 -22.36
N ALA A 95 4.64 21.24 -21.28
CA ALA A 95 5.51 20.08 -21.31
C ALA A 95 4.85 18.85 -22.00
N LEU A 96 3.52 18.83 -22.09
CA LEU A 96 2.71 17.86 -22.82
C LEU A 96 2.29 18.35 -24.22
N GLY A 97 2.92 19.41 -24.74
CA GLY A 97 2.66 19.93 -26.09
C GLY A 97 1.39 20.78 -26.21
N ASN A 98 0.93 21.39 -25.11
CA ASN A 98 -0.29 22.21 -25.05
C ASN A 98 -1.58 21.49 -25.44
N ASN A 99 -1.65 20.17 -25.25
CA ASN A 99 -2.78 19.36 -25.69
C ASN A 99 -3.66 18.91 -24.50
N MET A 100 -4.68 19.71 -24.19
CA MET A 100 -5.63 19.40 -23.12
C MET A 100 -6.43 18.11 -23.39
N ALA A 101 -6.73 17.80 -24.65
CA ALA A 101 -7.46 16.58 -24.99
C ALA A 101 -6.65 15.32 -24.68
N THR A 102 -5.35 15.33 -24.98
CA THR A 102 -4.43 14.25 -24.60
C THR A 102 -4.36 14.10 -23.08
N LEU A 103 -4.24 15.20 -22.34
CA LEU A 103 -4.20 15.16 -20.88
C LEU A 103 -5.50 14.57 -20.29
N MET A 104 -6.67 15.01 -20.77
CA MET A 104 -7.95 14.45 -20.33
C MET A 104 -8.08 12.95 -20.68
N SER A 105 -7.59 12.53 -21.85
CA SER A 105 -7.55 11.11 -22.21
C SER A 105 -6.69 10.30 -21.23
N SER A 106 -5.50 10.79 -20.91
CA SER A 106 -4.61 10.12 -19.94
C SER A 106 -5.23 10.03 -18.55
N ILE A 107 -5.91 11.09 -18.09
CA ILE A 107 -6.65 11.08 -16.82
C ILE A 107 -7.74 10.01 -16.81
N GLY A 108 -8.47 9.85 -17.92
CA GLY A 108 -9.44 8.78 -18.09
C GLY A 108 -8.80 7.38 -18.01
N ASP A 109 -7.62 7.19 -18.61
CA ASP A 109 -6.89 5.92 -18.54
C ASP A 109 -6.43 5.60 -17.12
N TRP A 110 -5.90 6.58 -16.37
CA TRP A 110 -5.48 6.42 -14.98
C TRP A 110 -6.66 6.08 -14.06
N GLN A 111 -7.79 6.77 -14.22
CA GLN A 111 -9.04 6.44 -13.52
C GLN A 111 -9.47 4.99 -13.79
N ASN A 112 -9.48 4.58 -15.05
CA ASN A 112 -9.91 3.24 -15.46
C ASN A 112 -8.98 2.13 -14.97
N PHE A 113 -7.69 2.42 -14.85
CA PHE A 113 -6.71 1.49 -14.29
C PHE A 113 -6.86 1.38 -12.77
N ALA A 114 -6.95 2.49 -12.03
CA ALA A 114 -7.18 2.45 -10.58
C ALA A 114 -8.50 1.74 -10.22
N ASN A 115 -9.57 2.00 -10.98
CA ASN A 115 -10.85 1.28 -10.82
C ASN A 115 -10.71 -0.22 -11.09
N LEU A 116 -9.85 -0.61 -12.03
CA LEU A 116 -9.53 -2.03 -12.26
C LEU A 116 -8.77 -2.61 -11.07
N VAL A 117 -7.79 -1.90 -10.50
CA VAL A 117 -7.05 -2.33 -9.30
C VAL A 117 -8.01 -2.52 -8.12
N LEU A 118 -8.87 -1.54 -7.83
CA LEU A 118 -9.87 -1.63 -6.75
C LEU A 118 -10.80 -2.83 -6.96
N GLN A 119 -11.37 -2.98 -8.16
CA GLN A 119 -12.26 -4.08 -8.50
C GLN A 119 -11.60 -5.45 -8.34
N ASN A 120 -10.39 -5.62 -8.90
CA ASN A 120 -9.64 -6.87 -8.82
C ASN A 120 -9.26 -7.24 -7.39
N SER A 121 -9.09 -6.24 -6.52
CA SER A 121 -8.76 -6.42 -5.10
C SER A 121 -9.99 -6.66 -4.21
N GLY A 122 -11.19 -6.69 -4.80
CA GLY A 122 -12.44 -6.83 -4.04
C GLY A 122 -12.73 -5.62 -3.15
N ILE A 123 -12.39 -4.41 -3.60
CA ILE A 123 -12.68 -3.16 -2.90
C ILE A 123 -13.85 -2.47 -3.60
N ALA A 124 -14.97 -2.32 -2.89
CA ALA A 124 -16.20 -1.69 -3.40
C ALA A 124 -16.10 -0.16 -3.40
N ALA A 125 -15.17 0.37 -4.21
CA ALA A 125 -14.97 1.81 -4.40
C ALA A 125 -14.70 2.12 -5.88
N ARG A 126 -15.00 3.36 -6.29
CA ARG A 126 -14.71 3.88 -7.62
C ARG A 126 -14.09 5.27 -7.53
N ILE A 127 -13.02 5.46 -8.28
CA ILE A 127 -12.41 6.75 -8.54
C ILE A 127 -13.18 7.48 -9.63
N GLN A 128 -13.48 8.74 -9.35
CA GLN A 128 -14.07 9.69 -10.30
C GLN A 128 -13.17 10.93 -10.38
N MET A 129 -12.44 11.04 -11.47
CA MET A 129 -11.66 12.22 -11.83
C MET A 129 -12.60 13.33 -12.28
N GLY A 130 -12.42 14.52 -11.69
CA GLY A 130 -13.03 15.75 -12.15
C GLY A 130 -12.34 16.33 -13.39
N SER A 131 -12.84 17.45 -13.89
CA SER A 131 -12.15 18.23 -14.90
C SER A 131 -10.83 18.80 -14.35
N PRO A 132 -9.73 18.80 -15.12
CA PRO A 132 -8.46 19.34 -14.65
C PRO A 132 -8.57 20.83 -14.31
N VAL A 133 -8.07 21.21 -13.14
CA VAL A 133 -8.04 22.59 -12.65
C VAL A 133 -6.64 23.16 -12.82
N LYS A 134 -6.55 24.34 -13.43
CA LYS A 134 -5.29 25.06 -13.54
C LYS A 134 -4.92 25.68 -12.18
N ILE A 135 -3.69 25.46 -11.74
CA ILE A 135 -3.13 26.06 -10.51
C ILE A 135 -1.95 27.00 -10.84
N PRO A 136 -1.54 27.89 -9.92
CA PRO A 136 -0.36 28.74 -10.11
C PRO A 136 0.92 27.94 -10.35
N GLU A 137 1.92 28.58 -10.95
CA GLU A 137 3.22 27.94 -11.20
C GLU A 137 3.99 27.70 -9.89
N PRO A 138 4.51 26.47 -9.66
CA PRO A 138 5.49 26.20 -8.61
C PRO A 138 6.88 26.73 -9.02
N LYS A 139 7.85 26.68 -8.13
CA LYS A 139 9.22 27.14 -8.38
C LYS A 139 9.96 26.33 -9.45
N THR A 140 9.85 25.00 -9.42
CA THR A 140 10.63 24.11 -10.33
C THR A 140 9.79 23.07 -11.07
N ASN A 141 8.47 23.02 -10.82
CA ASN A 141 7.50 22.05 -11.36
C ASN A 141 8.01 20.59 -11.45
N LYS A 142 8.84 20.22 -10.47
CA LYS A 142 9.23 18.85 -10.18
C LYS A 142 8.18 18.20 -9.29
N VAL A 143 8.07 16.87 -9.34
CA VAL A 143 7.11 16.10 -8.51
C VAL A 143 7.23 16.48 -7.03
N SER A 144 8.44 16.38 -6.47
CA SER A 144 8.68 16.65 -5.05
C SER A 144 8.40 18.11 -4.67
N GLU A 145 8.84 19.07 -5.48
CA GLU A 145 8.64 20.50 -5.20
C GLU A 145 7.17 20.93 -5.34
N LEU A 146 6.46 20.47 -6.38
CA LEU A 146 5.05 20.78 -6.55
C LEU A 146 4.22 20.24 -5.38
N LEU A 147 4.50 19.00 -4.95
CA LEU A 147 3.85 18.43 -3.77
C LEU A 147 4.19 19.24 -2.53
N ARG A 148 5.48 19.51 -2.28
CA ARG A 148 5.97 20.29 -1.12
C ARG A 148 5.35 21.68 -1.03
N GLU A 149 5.19 22.39 -2.15
CA GLU A 149 4.54 23.71 -2.18
C GLU A 149 3.01 23.63 -1.96
N THR A 150 2.40 22.45 -2.12
CA THR A 150 0.95 22.24 -1.94
C THR A 150 0.59 21.75 -0.54
N VAL A 151 1.50 21.08 0.18
CA VAL A 151 1.23 20.48 1.48
C VAL A 151 1.92 21.22 2.63
N ALA A 152 1.51 20.96 3.87
CA ALA A 152 2.14 21.53 5.05
C ALA A 152 3.20 20.56 5.61
N ARG A 153 4.38 20.48 4.99
CA ARG A 153 5.44 19.51 5.37
C ARG A 153 6.69 20.11 6.02
N GLU A 154 6.89 21.43 5.98
CA GLU A 154 8.09 22.07 6.54
C GLU A 154 7.91 22.50 8.00
N GLY A 155 8.78 22.01 8.88
CA GLY A 155 8.84 22.36 10.30
C GLY A 155 8.69 21.15 11.23
N SER A 156 8.70 21.39 12.55
CA SER A 156 8.35 20.33 13.51
C SER A 156 6.89 19.90 13.31
N ILE A 157 6.52 18.69 13.75
CA ILE A 157 5.14 18.17 13.67
C ILE A 157 4.10 19.11 14.30
N HIS A 158 4.52 19.98 15.23
CA HIS A 158 3.70 20.97 15.91
C HIS A 158 3.70 22.36 15.27
N SER A 159 4.47 22.58 14.20
CA SER A 159 4.71 23.90 13.59
C SER A 159 4.78 23.86 12.06
N ARG A 160 4.21 22.83 11.43
CA ARG A 160 4.28 22.69 9.98
C ARG A 160 3.57 23.86 9.30
N LYS A 161 4.28 24.59 8.44
CA LYS A 161 3.69 25.70 7.68
C LYS A 161 3.14 25.20 6.35
N PRO A 162 1.92 25.59 5.95
CA PRO A 162 1.42 25.35 4.61
C PRO A 162 2.38 25.88 3.54
N GLY A 163 2.56 25.12 2.47
CA GLY A 163 3.28 25.58 1.28
C GLY A 163 2.56 26.73 0.57
N THR A 164 3.27 27.38 -0.35
CA THR A 164 2.84 28.56 -1.12
C THR A 164 1.58 28.34 -1.98
N LEU A 165 1.30 27.09 -2.37
CA LEU A 165 0.14 26.71 -3.19
C LEU A 165 -1.02 26.13 -2.36
N TRP A 166 -0.82 25.91 -1.06
CA TRP A 166 -1.79 25.23 -0.20
C TRP A 166 -3.17 25.90 -0.25
N ASP A 167 -3.24 27.22 -0.05
CA ASP A 167 -4.52 27.96 0.01
C ASP A 167 -5.34 27.83 -1.29
N GLU A 168 -4.68 28.00 -2.44
CA GLU A 168 -5.37 27.96 -3.73
C GLU A 168 -5.79 26.52 -4.09
N VAL A 169 -4.93 25.53 -3.86
CA VAL A 169 -5.30 24.12 -4.09
C VAL A 169 -6.42 23.69 -3.16
N HIS A 170 -6.36 24.07 -1.89
CA HIS A 170 -7.39 23.76 -0.89
C HIS A 170 -8.73 24.38 -1.28
N LYS A 171 -8.72 25.65 -1.69
CA LYS A 171 -9.90 26.37 -2.20
C LYS A 171 -10.51 25.68 -3.43
N GLN A 172 -9.70 25.31 -4.43
CA GLN A 172 -10.17 24.64 -5.64
C GLN A 172 -10.73 23.24 -5.35
N ARG A 173 -10.06 22.48 -4.47
CA ARG A 173 -10.54 21.17 -4.01
C ARG A 173 -11.91 21.30 -3.35
N ASN A 174 -12.12 22.32 -2.51
CA ASN A 174 -13.41 22.60 -1.89
C ASN A 174 -14.46 23.01 -2.92
N ALA A 175 -14.11 23.86 -3.89
CA ALA A 175 -15.03 24.29 -4.94
C ALA A 175 -15.51 23.13 -5.83
N THR A 176 -14.65 22.12 -6.03
CA THR A 176 -14.97 20.91 -6.80
C THR A 176 -15.55 19.77 -5.97
N GLN A 177 -15.68 19.95 -4.65
CA GLN A 177 -16.14 18.91 -3.71
C GLN A 177 -15.33 17.61 -3.83
N SER A 178 -14.02 17.72 -4.09
CA SER A 178 -13.16 16.55 -4.31
C SER A 178 -12.56 16.04 -3.01
N ALA A 179 -12.70 14.74 -2.76
CA ALA A 179 -12.09 14.05 -1.63
C ALA A 179 -10.55 14.07 -1.72
N LEU A 180 -9.97 13.95 -2.91
CA LEU A 180 -8.51 13.96 -3.10
C LEU A 180 -8.07 14.96 -4.18
N VAL A 181 -6.77 15.22 -4.23
CA VAL A 181 -6.10 16.06 -5.23
C VAL A 181 -5.04 15.23 -5.94
N LEU A 182 -5.06 15.26 -7.28
CA LEU A 182 -4.00 14.74 -8.13
C LEU A 182 -3.23 15.92 -8.71
N LEU A 183 -2.01 16.15 -8.23
CA LEU A 183 -1.09 17.16 -8.77
C LEU A 183 -0.31 16.57 -9.96
N LEU A 184 -0.25 17.34 -11.05
CA LEU A 184 0.42 16.92 -12.28
C LEU A 184 1.66 17.77 -12.53
N ALA A 185 2.83 17.20 -12.26
CA ALA A 185 4.13 17.87 -12.42
C ALA A 185 4.67 17.80 -13.87
N ALA A 186 5.55 18.71 -14.26
CA ALA A 186 6.17 18.70 -15.59
C ALA A 186 7.48 17.89 -15.68
N ASP A 187 8.12 17.65 -14.53
CA ASP A 187 9.47 17.14 -14.42
C ASP A 187 9.61 16.11 -13.29
N TRP A 188 10.39 15.07 -13.54
CA TRP A 188 10.75 14.00 -12.59
C TRP A 188 12.29 13.85 -12.49
N SER A 189 13.05 14.86 -12.90
CA SER A 189 14.53 14.86 -12.91
C SER A 189 15.18 14.77 -11.53
N ASP A 190 14.39 14.81 -10.45
CA ASP A 190 14.78 14.49 -9.07
C ASP A 190 14.66 12.99 -8.74
N ASN A 191 14.47 12.14 -9.75
CA ASN A 191 14.21 10.70 -9.64
C ASN A 191 12.90 10.34 -8.90
N THR A 192 11.99 11.30 -8.73
CA THR A 192 10.67 11.06 -8.14
C THR A 192 9.63 11.09 -9.24
N VAL A 193 9.09 9.92 -9.60
CA VAL A 193 8.06 9.82 -10.65
C VAL A 193 6.67 10.09 -10.09
N GLY A 194 6.42 9.64 -8.86
CA GLY A 194 5.20 9.84 -8.09
C GLY A 194 5.52 9.98 -6.61
N GLU A 195 4.67 10.70 -5.89
CA GLU A 195 4.75 10.86 -4.44
C GLU A 195 3.37 11.21 -3.84
N ALA A 196 2.96 10.47 -2.82
CA ALA A 196 1.81 10.81 -1.99
C ALA A 196 2.20 11.81 -0.89
N GLY A 197 1.27 12.69 -0.51
CA GLY A 197 1.45 13.72 0.51
C GLY A 197 1.72 13.13 1.91
N SER A 198 1.22 11.94 2.20
CA SER A 198 1.55 11.13 3.38
C SER A 198 0.96 9.74 3.19
N ILE A 199 1.29 8.83 4.12
CA ILE A 199 0.63 7.53 4.26
C ILE A 199 -0.23 7.60 5.52
N PRO A 200 -1.50 8.02 5.43
CA PRO A 200 -2.40 8.07 6.58
C PRO A 200 -2.75 6.64 7.04
N LEU A 201 -2.25 6.27 8.21
CA LEU A 201 -2.40 4.94 8.82
C LEU A 201 -3.02 5.07 10.23
N PRO A 202 -4.36 5.16 10.34
CA PRO A 202 -5.37 5.13 9.27
C PRO A 202 -5.74 6.52 8.71
N PRO A 203 -6.43 6.59 7.56
CA PRO A 203 -7.14 7.80 7.14
C PRO A 203 -8.21 8.20 8.15
N ARG A 204 -8.36 9.51 8.39
CA ARG A 204 -9.31 10.04 9.37
C ARG A 204 -10.01 11.28 8.83
N SER A 205 -11.33 11.34 8.98
CA SER A 205 -12.09 12.50 8.46
C SER A 205 -11.79 13.80 9.22
N ASP A 206 -11.32 13.74 10.47
CA ASP A 206 -10.89 14.94 11.20
C ASP A 206 -9.59 15.55 10.65
N LYS A 207 -8.92 14.85 9.73
CA LYS A 207 -7.78 15.31 8.96
C LYS A 207 -8.09 15.54 7.48
N ALA A 208 -9.36 15.46 7.10
CA ALA A 208 -9.80 15.54 5.70
C ALA A 208 -9.43 16.86 5.00
N ASP A 209 -9.18 17.94 5.74
CA ASP A 209 -8.76 19.24 5.19
C ASP A 209 -7.24 19.41 5.14
N GLU A 210 -6.47 18.48 5.72
CA GLU A 210 -5.02 18.46 5.58
C GLU A 210 -4.65 17.94 4.18
N LEU A 211 -4.21 18.84 3.29
CA LEU A 211 -3.79 18.45 1.94
C LEU A 211 -2.67 17.40 1.93
N GLU A 212 -1.89 17.30 3.00
CA GLU A 212 -0.89 16.23 3.18
C GLU A 212 -1.53 14.83 3.14
N GLN A 213 -2.74 14.65 3.66
CA GLN A 213 -3.44 13.35 3.68
C GLN A 213 -4.33 13.12 2.46
N CYS A 214 -4.41 14.11 1.57
CA CYS A 214 -5.40 14.13 0.49
C CYS A 214 -4.79 14.37 -0.89
N SER A 215 -3.47 14.60 -0.99
CA SER A 215 -2.81 14.97 -2.24
C SER A 215 -1.80 13.91 -2.64
N LEU A 216 -1.79 13.55 -3.91
CA LEU A 216 -0.69 12.82 -4.54
C LEU A 216 -0.21 13.62 -5.75
N CYS A 217 1.04 13.44 -6.12
CA CYS A 217 1.69 14.13 -7.23
C CYS A 217 2.41 13.13 -8.11
N PHE A 218 2.33 13.25 -9.43
CA PHE A 218 3.21 12.50 -10.32
C PHE A 218 3.46 13.25 -11.64
N CYS A 219 4.51 12.84 -12.36
CA CYS A 219 4.79 13.36 -13.70
C CYS A 219 4.08 12.51 -14.77
N PRO A 220 3.22 13.08 -15.63
CA PRO A 220 2.45 12.34 -16.63
C PRO A 220 3.28 11.96 -17.87
N LYS A 221 4.55 12.40 -17.96
CA LYS A 221 5.45 12.00 -19.04
C LYS A 221 5.86 10.55 -18.88
N LYS A 222 5.93 9.82 -19.99
CA LYS A 222 6.39 8.43 -20.01
C LYS A 222 7.82 8.32 -19.46
N VAL A 223 8.02 7.39 -18.52
CA VAL A 223 9.32 7.09 -17.91
C VAL A 223 9.75 5.68 -18.34
N GLY A 224 10.56 5.58 -19.40
CA GLY A 224 11.02 4.28 -19.91
C GLY A 224 9.85 3.34 -20.23
N SER A 225 9.82 2.16 -19.60
CA SER A 225 8.75 1.16 -19.70
C SER A 225 7.69 1.25 -18.60
N LEU A 226 7.83 2.17 -17.64
CA LEU A 226 6.91 2.34 -16.52
C LEU A 226 5.55 2.84 -17.02
N ASP A 227 4.48 2.17 -16.60
CA ASP A 227 3.11 2.58 -16.87
C ASP A 227 2.68 3.65 -15.86
N ILE A 228 2.40 4.86 -16.33
CA ILE A 228 1.99 5.99 -15.49
C ILE A 228 0.65 5.71 -14.78
N ALA A 229 -0.21 4.88 -15.37
CA ALA A 229 -1.46 4.47 -14.72
C ALA A 229 -1.20 3.65 -13.44
N HIS A 230 -0.10 2.88 -13.43
CA HIS A 230 0.35 2.16 -12.25
C HIS A 230 0.87 3.13 -11.18
N VAL A 231 1.69 4.13 -11.55
CA VAL A 231 2.17 5.16 -10.62
C VAL A 231 0.99 5.83 -9.90
N PHE A 232 -0.04 6.24 -10.65
CA PHE A 232 -1.24 6.80 -10.03
C PHE A 232 -1.88 5.86 -9.00
N SER A 233 -2.02 4.58 -9.33
CA SER A 233 -2.64 3.59 -8.42
C SER A 233 -1.75 3.26 -7.21
N HIS A 234 -0.43 3.33 -7.39
CA HIS A 234 0.54 3.19 -6.32
C HIS A 234 0.41 4.33 -5.30
N GLU A 235 0.48 5.59 -5.78
CA GLU A 235 0.34 6.76 -4.90
C GLU A 235 -1.05 6.86 -4.27
N LEU A 236 -2.09 6.43 -4.99
CA LEU A 236 -3.43 6.30 -4.42
C LEU A 236 -3.42 5.30 -3.27
N GLY A 237 -2.73 4.17 -3.41
CA GLY A 237 -2.59 3.17 -2.36
C GLY A 237 -1.96 3.74 -1.10
N HIS A 238 -0.95 4.60 -1.21
CA HIS A 238 -0.39 5.33 -0.07
C HIS A 238 -1.44 6.19 0.65
N LEU A 239 -2.26 6.97 -0.08
CA LEU A 239 -3.34 7.75 0.52
C LEU A 239 -4.44 6.87 1.17
N LEU A 240 -4.59 5.62 0.73
CA LEU A 240 -5.47 4.63 1.37
C LEU A 240 -4.85 3.99 2.63
N GLY A 241 -3.59 4.29 2.94
CA GLY A 241 -2.81 3.75 4.07
C GLY A 241 -1.81 2.66 3.69
N GLY A 242 -1.58 2.41 2.41
CA GLY A 242 -0.67 1.36 1.93
C GLY A 242 0.79 1.71 2.10
N MET A 243 1.60 0.75 2.53
CA MET A 243 3.05 0.79 2.48
C MET A 243 3.55 -0.09 1.34
N HIS A 244 4.84 0.00 1.04
CA HIS A 244 5.45 -0.94 0.13
C HIS A 244 5.52 -2.34 0.74
N ASP A 245 5.87 -3.35 -0.06
CA ASP A 245 6.33 -4.61 0.55
C ASP A 245 7.63 -4.36 1.35
N PRO A 246 7.89 -5.15 2.42
CA PRO A 246 9.08 -4.97 3.25
C PRO A 246 10.38 -4.97 2.46
N GLU A 247 10.49 -5.75 1.39
CA GLU A 247 11.71 -5.82 0.60
C GLU A 247 11.95 -4.54 -0.21
N THR A 248 10.90 -3.83 -0.59
CA THR A 248 10.99 -2.57 -1.35
C THR A 248 11.45 -1.45 -0.43
N ASP A 249 10.85 -1.33 0.75
CA ASP A 249 11.32 -0.39 1.78
C ASP A 249 12.78 -0.67 2.12
N MET A 250 13.14 -1.95 2.20
CA MET A 250 14.52 -2.39 2.42
C MET A 250 15.53 -1.99 1.34
N ILE A 251 15.12 -1.81 0.08
CA ILE A 251 16.05 -1.32 -0.96
C ILE A 251 16.11 0.21 -0.95
N GLY A 252 14.99 0.88 -0.66
CA GLY A 252 14.87 2.34 -0.73
C GLY A 252 15.68 3.10 0.32
N GLY A 253 16.33 2.42 1.27
CA GLY A 253 17.04 3.09 2.37
C GLY A 253 16.13 3.53 3.53
N HIS A 254 14.82 3.27 3.43
CA HIS A 254 13.81 3.64 4.42
C HIS A 254 13.40 2.41 5.21
N HIS A 255 13.59 2.44 6.53
CA HIS A 255 12.94 1.52 7.45
C HIS A 255 11.96 2.34 8.28
N ASP A 256 10.88 2.77 7.63
CA ASP A 256 9.85 3.52 8.35
C ASP A 256 9.33 2.63 9.47
N ILE A 257 9.28 3.17 10.69
CA ILE A 257 8.80 2.45 11.88
C ILE A 257 7.30 2.26 11.68
N VAL A 258 6.93 1.11 11.12
CA VAL A 258 5.54 0.74 10.90
C VAL A 258 4.93 0.35 12.23
N HIS A 259 3.79 0.93 12.57
CA HIS A 259 3.06 0.51 13.76
C HIS A 259 2.61 -0.95 13.57
N PRO A 260 2.93 -1.88 14.50
CA PRO A 260 2.62 -3.30 14.34
C PRO A 260 1.13 -3.58 14.04
N MET A 261 0.19 -2.78 14.54
CA MET A 261 -1.22 -2.92 14.16
C MET A 261 -1.49 -2.91 12.64
N PHE A 262 -0.60 -2.34 11.82
CA PHE A 262 -0.81 -2.09 10.38
C PHE A 262 0.26 -2.68 9.45
N ASP A 263 1.21 -3.49 9.93
CA ASP A 263 2.31 -4.01 9.09
C ASP A 263 1.86 -4.90 7.91
N TYR A 264 0.65 -5.46 7.98
CA TYR A 264 0.02 -6.20 6.90
C TYR A 264 -0.53 -5.31 5.77
N VAL A 265 -0.59 -3.98 5.96
CA VAL A 265 -1.12 -3.02 4.98
C VAL A 265 -0.02 -2.63 4.00
N CYS A 266 0.52 -3.63 3.31
CA CYS A 266 1.74 -3.53 2.51
C CYS A 266 1.58 -4.21 1.14
N GLY A 267 2.53 -3.96 0.24
CA GLY A 267 2.62 -4.70 -1.02
C GLY A 267 2.92 -6.18 -0.82
N TYR A 268 2.62 -6.99 -1.84
CA TYR A 268 2.90 -8.42 -1.90
C TYR A 268 3.71 -8.77 -3.16
N GLN A 269 4.81 -9.51 -2.93
CA GLN A 269 5.60 -10.19 -3.95
C GLN A 269 5.34 -11.71 -3.85
N SER A 270 5.07 -12.34 -4.99
CA SER A 270 4.85 -13.79 -5.04
C SER A 270 6.10 -14.56 -4.63
N GLU A 271 5.95 -15.65 -3.87
CA GLU A 271 7.07 -16.49 -3.44
C GLU A 271 7.93 -17.00 -4.61
N ASP A 272 7.29 -17.29 -5.75
CA ASP A 272 7.93 -17.79 -6.97
C ASP A 272 8.50 -16.70 -7.88
N ARG A 273 8.49 -15.43 -7.43
CA ARG A 273 8.99 -14.25 -8.17
C ARG A 273 8.41 -14.12 -9.58
N THR A 274 7.17 -14.55 -9.78
CA THR A 274 6.51 -14.43 -11.07
C THR A 274 5.71 -13.13 -11.21
N PHE A 275 5.22 -12.58 -10.11
CA PHE A 275 4.45 -11.34 -10.10
C PHE A 275 4.57 -10.56 -8.79
N THR A 276 4.14 -9.31 -8.87
CA THR A 276 4.09 -8.40 -7.73
C THR A 276 2.86 -7.49 -7.81
N THR A 277 2.33 -7.10 -6.65
CA THR A 277 1.12 -6.27 -6.56
C THR A 277 1.44 -4.78 -6.64
N THR A 278 0.41 -3.94 -6.63
CA THR A 278 0.49 -2.51 -6.98
C THR A 278 1.41 -1.72 -6.04
N MET A 279 1.48 -2.08 -4.76
CA MET A 279 2.35 -1.39 -3.79
C MET A 279 3.77 -1.94 -3.74
N SER A 280 4.14 -2.85 -4.64
CA SER A 280 5.47 -3.48 -4.65
C SER A 280 6.26 -3.13 -5.89
N TYR A 281 7.58 -3.32 -5.87
CA TYR A 281 8.45 -3.05 -7.02
C TYR A 281 9.05 -4.36 -7.57
N PRO A 282 8.98 -4.61 -8.89
CA PRO A 282 9.50 -5.80 -9.52
C PRO A 282 11.02 -5.73 -9.59
N ARG A 283 11.68 -6.86 -9.31
CA ARG A 283 13.16 -6.92 -9.22
C ARG A 283 13.81 -7.72 -10.34
N GLU A 284 13.11 -8.73 -10.83
CA GLU A 284 13.60 -9.63 -11.87
C GLU A 284 12.64 -9.62 -13.06
N ASN A 285 12.12 -10.79 -13.46
CA ASN A 285 11.14 -10.96 -14.51
C ASN A 285 9.70 -10.99 -13.96
N GLU A 286 9.52 -10.44 -12.75
CA GLU A 286 8.23 -10.24 -12.11
C GLU A 286 7.36 -9.30 -12.94
N VAL A 287 6.08 -9.62 -13.04
CA VAL A 287 5.10 -8.75 -13.69
C VAL A 287 4.27 -8.03 -12.63
N TRP A 288 4.08 -6.72 -12.80
CA TRP A 288 3.08 -5.98 -12.05
C TRP A 288 1.68 -6.45 -12.40
N ILE A 289 0.93 -6.91 -11.40
CA ILE A 289 -0.48 -7.21 -11.55
C ILE A 289 -1.33 -6.06 -11.00
N PRO A 290 -2.47 -5.75 -11.64
CA PRO A 290 -3.36 -4.66 -11.21
C PRO A 290 -4.22 -5.10 -10.01
N TYR A 291 -3.57 -5.36 -8.89
CA TYR A 291 -4.16 -5.76 -7.60
C TYR A 291 -3.42 -5.01 -6.51
N TYR A 292 -4.12 -4.54 -5.48
CA TYR A 292 -3.52 -4.40 -4.16
C TYR A 292 -3.41 -5.78 -3.52
N SER A 293 -2.50 -5.95 -2.57
CA SER A 293 -2.33 -7.24 -1.90
C SER A 293 -3.65 -7.66 -1.23
N SER A 294 -4.04 -8.90 -1.47
CA SER A 294 -5.28 -9.45 -0.93
C SER A 294 -5.19 -10.94 -0.72
N SER A 295 -5.51 -11.38 0.50
CA SER A 295 -5.57 -12.79 0.88
C SER A 295 -6.79 -13.53 0.32
N GLU A 296 -7.82 -12.79 -0.09
CA GLU A 296 -9.09 -13.31 -0.60
C GLU A 296 -9.13 -13.38 -2.14
N GLN A 297 -8.15 -12.77 -2.82
CA GLN A 297 -8.09 -12.73 -4.27
C GLN A 297 -7.00 -13.64 -4.82
N THR A 298 -7.22 -14.12 -6.04
CA THR A 298 -6.26 -14.94 -6.77
C THR A 298 -6.02 -14.41 -8.17
N TRP A 299 -4.79 -14.57 -8.63
CA TRP A 299 -4.39 -14.23 -9.98
C TRP A 299 -4.08 -15.49 -10.78
N LEU A 300 -4.58 -15.59 -12.01
CA LEU A 300 -4.21 -16.67 -12.93
C LEU A 300 -2.86 -16.32 -13.56
N ASN A 301 -1.81 -17.01 -13.12
CA ASN A 301 -0.48 -16.81 -13.65
C ASN A 301 -0.39 -17.40 -15.07
N PRO A 302 -0.20 -16.56 -16.11
CA PRO A 302 -0.18 -17.04 -17.49
C PRO A 302 1.08 -17.86 -17.81
N LYS A 303 2.17 -17.72 -17.04
CA LYS A 303 3.40 -18.51 -17.22
C LYS A 303 3.23 -19.94 -16.71
N THR A 304 2.48 -20.12 -15.62
CA THR A 304 2.32 -21.44 -14.96
C THR A 304 0.95 -22.09 -15.18
N GLY A 305 -0.05 -21.32 -15.64
CA GLY A 305 -1.44 -21.75 -15.78
C GLY A 305 -2.17 -21.95 -14.45
N LYS A 306 -1.58 -21.60 -13.31
CA LYS A 306 -2.14 -21.80 -11.97
C LYS A 306 -2.70 -20.51 -11.38
N ARG A 307 -3.76 -20.63 -10.59
CA ARG A 307 -4.22 -19.53 -9.72
C ARG A 307 -3.38 -19.48 -8.47
N VAL A 308 -2.88 -18.30 -8.14
CA VAL A 308 -2.01 -18.01 -7.01
C VAL A 308 -2.60 -16.86 -6.20
N ALA A 309 -2.51 -16.93 -4.86
CA ALA A 309 -3.02 -15.87 -4.00
C ALA A 309 -2.28 -14.56 -4.25
N THR A 310 -2.99 -13.43 -4.16
CA THR A 310 -2.40 -12.09 -4.37
C THR A 310 -1.95 -11.43 -3.07
N GLY A 311 -1.89 -12.17 -1.97
CA GLY A 311 -1.57 -11.66 -0.65
C GLY A 311 -1.63 -12.76 0.40
N ILE A 312 -1.22 -12.41 1.62
CA ILE A 312 -1.18 -13.31 2.78
C ILE A 312 -2.05 -12.67 3.87
N PRO A 313 -3.02 -13.40 4.46
CA PRO A 313 -3.95 -12.78 5.40
C PRO A 313 -3.27 -12.27 6.67
N SER A 314 -3.84 -11.23 7.27
CA SER A 314 -3.41 -10.73 8.58
C SER A 314 -3.32 -11.85 9.62
N GLY A 315 -2.36 -11.76 10.54
CA GLY A 315 -2.11 -12.80 11.54
C GLY A 315 -1.36 -14.03 11.04
N LYS A 316 -0.91 -14.06 9.78
CA LYS A 316 0.03 -15.07 9.26
C LYS A 316 1.45 -14.51 9.12
N PRO A 317 2.49 -15.37 9.14
CA PRO A 317 3.85 -14.93 8.85
C PRO A 317 3.93 -14.29 7.46
N GLY A 318 4.53 -13.09 7.37
CA GLY A 318 4.66 -12.34 6.11
C GLY A 318 3.33 -11.79 5.59
N ALA A 319 2.36 -11.50 6.46
CA ALA A 319 1.07 -10.93 6.08
C ALA A 319 1.21 -9.72 5.14
N ALA A 320 0.42 -9.73 4.08
CA ALA A 320 0.31 -8.67 3.08
C ALA A 320 -1.12 -8.70 2.53
N ASP A 321 -1.98 -7.85 3.08
CA ASP A 321 -3.43 -7.85 2.85
C ASP A 321 -3.99 -6.41 2.91
N ALA A 322 -3.38 -5.51 2.15
CA ALA A 322 -3.75 -4.10 2.10
C ALA A 322 -5.22 -3.90 1.71
N ALA A 323 -5.76 -4.76 0.85
CA ALA A 323 -7.15 -4.70 0.42
C ALA A 323 -8.15 -4.82 1.59
N ALA A 324 -7.85 -5.64 2.60
CA ALA A 324 -8.69 -5.75 3.79
C ALA A 324 -8.82 -4.40 4.52
N PHE A 325 -7.74 -3.64 4.63
CA PHE A 325 -7.72 -2.31 5.21
C PHE A 325 -8.36 -1.26 4.28
N PHE A 326 -8.08 -1.32 2.98
CA PHE A 326 -8.56 -0.35 1.99
C PHE A 326 -10.07 -0.33 1.85
N ARG A 327 -10.74 -1.45 2.11
CA ARG A 327 -12.20 -1.54 2.18
C ARG A 327 -12.82 -0.60 3.21
N SER A 328 -12.17 -0.41 4.35
CA SER A 328 -12.60 0.55 5.37
C SER A 328 -12.09 1.96 5.04
N SER A 329 -10.86 2.07 4.57
CA SER A 329 -10.22 3.37 4.33
C SER A 329 -10.83 4.15 3.15
N THR A 330 -11.25 3.45 2.08
CA THR A 330 -11.97 4.06 0.95
C THR A 330 -13.32 4.64 1.36
N ARG A 331 -14.04 3.99 2.28
CA ARG A 331 -15.26 4.55 2.87
C ARG A 331 -14.96 5.83 3.64
N THR A 332 -13.94 5.83 4.50
CA THR A 332 -13.54 7.03 5.24
C THR A 332 -13.17 8.18 4.31
N ILE A 333 -12.35 7.92 3.29
CA ILE A 333 -11.89 8.94 2.33
C ILE A 333 -13.05 9.47 1.47
N SER A 334 -14.02 8.63 1.09
CA SER A 334 -15.19 9.10 0.33
C SER A 334 -15.99 10.19 1.06
N ARG A 335 -15.88 10.25 2.40
CA ARG A 335 -16.56 11.23 3.25
C ARG A 335 -15.78 12.52 3.51
N TYR A 336 -14.57 12.68 2.96
CA TYR A 336 -13.73 13.85 3.23
C TYR A 336 -14.36 15.20 2.84
N LYS A 337 -15.40 15.19 2.00
CA LYS A 337 -16.16 16.40 1.63
C LYS A 337 -17.66 16.29 1.89
N GLU A 338 -18.10 15.29 2.65
CA GLU A 338 -19.49 15.23 3.09
C GLU A 338 -19.75 16.32 4.14
N ASN A 339 -20.59 17.30 3.81
CA ASN A 339 -21.11 18.28 4.76
C ASN A 339 -22.17 17.62 5.64
N THR A 340 -21.74 16.91 6.67
CA THR A 340 -22.64 16.35 7.67
C THR A 340 -22.79 17.33 8.83
N HIS A 341 -24.03 17.70 9.16
CA HIS A 341 -24.36 18.39 10.42
C HIS A 341 -24.40 17.41 11.61
N GLU A 342 -23.82 16.22 11.46
CA GLU A 342 -23.87 15.15 12.44
C GLU A 342 -22.84 15.40 13.54
N SER A 343 -23.20 15.02 14.78
CA SER A 343 -22.22 14.91 15.86
C SER A 343 -21.37 13.67 15.64
N PHE A 344 -20.06 13.84 15.69
CA PHE A 344 -19.11 12.75 15.55
C PHE A 344 -18.38 12.46 16.87
N HIS A 345 -17.98 11.20 17.04
CA HIS A 345 -17.19 10.74 18.18
C HIS A 345 -15.94 9.99 17.71
N ALA A 346 -14.90 10.01 18.53
CA ALA A 346 -13.65 9.30 18.26
C ALA A 346 -13.67 7.90 18.90
N MET A 347 -13.05 6.91 18.26
CA MET A 347 -12.64 5.68 18.96
C MET A 347 -11.13 5.56 18.90
N SER A 348 -10.50 5.37 20.06
CA SER A 348 -9.10 4.97 20.15
C SER A 348 -9.03 3.45 20.21
N LEU A 349 -8.25 2.84 19.33
CA LEU A 349 -8.05 1.40 19.26
C LEU A 349 -6.60 1.08 19.66
N ASP A 350 -6.43 0.24 20.68
CA ASP A 350 -5.12 -0.18 21.18
C ASP A 350 -5.04 -1.71 21.30
N ILE A 351 -3.81 -2.21 21.31
CA ILE A 351 -3.48 -3.64 21.40
C ILE A 351 -2.55 -3.83 22.59
N ASN A 352 -2.87 -4.77 23.47
CA ASN A 352 -2.01 -5.14 24.58
C ASN A 352 -1.72 -6.66 24.58
N PRO A 353 -0.45 -7.09 24.49
CA PRO A 353 0.74 -6.28 24.16
C PRO A 353 0.68 -5.75 22.72
N SER A 354 1.43 -4.68 22.39
CA SER A 354 1.41 -4.03 21.07
C SER A 354 1.71 -4.95 19.88
N LEU A 355 2.49 -6.02 20.10
CA LEU A 355 2.82 -7.07 19.12
C LEU A 355 1.83 -8.24 19.10
N GLY A 356 0.74 -8.18 19.88
CA GLY A 356 -0.19 -9.29 20.08
C GLY A 356 -1.07 -9.62 18.88
N GLY A 357 -1.36 -8.63 18.05
CA GLY A 357 -2.28 -8.80 16.93
C GLY A 357 -2.39 -7.58 16.04
N THR A 358 -3.49 -7.53 15.31
CA THR A 358 -3.95 -6.39 14.51
C THR A 358 -5.43 -6.14 14.79
N LEU A 359 -5.88 -4.90 14.52
CA LEU A 359 -7.28 -4.51 14.64
C LEU A 359 -7.78 -3.94 13.31
N LEU A 360 -8.96 -4.37 12.88
CA LEU A 360 -9.63 -3.87 11.69
C LEU A 360 -11.09 -3.50 12.00
N PRO A 361 -11.42 -2.20 12.09
CA PRO A 361 -12.80 -1.75 12.19
C PRO A 361 -13.48 -1.71 10.82
N GLY A 362 -14.82 -1.80 10.80
CA GLY A 362 -15.63 -1.72 9.58
C GLY A 362 -15.57 -0.36 8.86
N SER A 363 -15.20 0.69 9.57
CA SER A 363 -14.82 2.00 9.04
C SER A 363 -13.77 2.64 9.95
N TRP A 364 -12.95 3.54 9.42
CA TRP A 364 -12.08 4.37 10.25
C TRP A 364 -12.76 5.69 10.57
N GLY A 365 -12.63 6.11 11.83
CA GLY A 365 -13.34 7.27 12.36
C GLY A 365 -12.91 8.62 11.76
N PRO A 366 -13.53 9.70 12.25
CA PRO A 366 -14.50 9.75 13.34
C PRO A 366 -15.87 9.16 12.93
N TYR A 367 -16.66 8.75 13.92
CA TYR A 367 -17.87 7.95 13.72
C TYR A 367 -19.12 8.79 14.01
N PRO A 368 -20.15 8.75 13.14
CA PRO A 368 -21.43 9.39 13.40
C PRO A 368 -22.03 8.91 14.72
N ALA A 369 -22.63 9.82 15.49
CA ALA A 369 -23.36 9.45 16.70
C ALA A 369 -24.50 8.48 16.39
N GLY A 370 -24.60 7.42 17.18
CA GLY A 370 -25.55 6.32 16.97
C GLY A 370 -25.13 5.30 15.92
N SER A 371 -23.97 5.47 15.26
CA SER A 371 -23.43 4.43 14.39
C SER A 371 -23.00 3.21 15.20
N VAL A 372 -23.05 2.03 14.56
CA VAL A 372 -22.54 0.79 15.12
C VAL A 372 -21.29 0.39 14.36
N GLN A 373 -20.21 0.14 15.09
CA GLN A 373 -18.94 -0.29 14.53
C GLN A 373 -18.64 -1.73 14.91
N VAL A 374 -18.25 -2.52 13.92
CA VAL A 374 -17.70 -3.86 14.10
C VAL A 374 -16.18 -3.72 14.12
N ILE A 375 -15.53 -4.28 15.14
CA ILE A 375 -14.08 -4.30 15.27
C ILE A 375 -13.62 -5.75 15.33
N GLN A 376 -12.74 -6.14 14.41
CA GLN A 376 -12.13 -7.46 14.36
C GLN A 376 -10.72 -7.40 14.96
N ALA A 377 -10.45 -8.24 15.95
CA ALA A 377 -9.12 -8.56 16.42
C ALA A 377 -8.57 -9.80 15.70
N THR A 378 -7.35 -9.71 15.17
CA THR A 378 -6.66 -10.84 14.56
C THR A 378 -5.34 -11.10 15.30
N PRO A 379 -5.18 -12.25 15.96
CA PRO A 379 -3.93 -12.58 16.65
C PRO A 379 -2.77 -12.71 15.66
N ARG A 380 -1.59 -12.24 16.07
CA ARG A 380 -0.35 -12.51 15.36
C ARG A 380 0.14 -13.93 15.64
N PRO A 381 1.04 -14.46 14.79
CA PRO A 381 1.68 -15.75 15.07
C PRO A 381 2.27 -15.76 16.50
N GLY A 382 2.00 -16.82 17.25
CA GLY A 382 2.45 -16.95 18.64
C GLY A 382 1.56 -16.28 19.70
N TYR A 383 0.44 -15.67 19.30
CA TYR A 383 -0.56 -15.10 20.22
C TYR A 383 -1.95 -15.70 19.98
N ALA A 384 -2.79 -15.60 21.01
CA ALA A 384 -4.23 -15.79 20.92
C ALA A 384 -4.95 -14.55 21.45
N PHE A 385 -6.12 -14.27 20.88
CA PHE A 385 -7.03 -13.26 21.41
C PHE A 385 -7.53 -13.70 22.79
N ASP A 386 -7.52 -12.80 23.77
CA ASP A 386 -7.95 -13.10 25.13
C ASP A 386 -9.31 -12.43 25.43
N HIS A 387 -9.36 -11.10 25.45
CA HIS A 387 -10.60 -10.36 25.70
C HIS A 387 -10.52 -8.90 25.21
N TRP A 388 -11.69 -8.26 25.14
CA TRP A 388 -11.81 -6.81 24.91
C TRP A 388 -11.94 -6.06 26.23
N GLU A 389 -11.38 -4.86 26.25
CA GLU A 389 -11.66 -3.81 27.23
C GLU A 389 -12.26 -2.61 26.50
N LEU A 390 -13.43 -2.15 26.95
CA LEU A 390 -14.12 -0.95 26.47
C LEU A 390 -14.26 0.02 27.64
N ASP A 391 -13.65 1.20 27.53
CA ASP A 391 -13.68 2.25 28.54
C ASP A 391 -13.30 1.76 29.95
N GLY A 392 -12.28 0.91 30.04
CA GLY A 392 -11.79 0.34 31.31
C GLY A 392 -12.63 -0.83 31.86
N GLN A 393 -13.62 -1.32 31.11
CA GLN A 393 -14.47 -2.45 31.51
C GLN A 393 -14.31 -3.62 30.54
N SER A 394 -14.41 -4.85 31.05
CA SER A 394 -14.37 -6.04 30.18
C SER A 394 -15.57 -6.04 29.24
N ALA A 395 -15.32 -6.23 27.94
CA ALA A 395 -16.30 -6.18 26.86
C ALA A 395 -16.44 -7.51 26.11
N GLY A 396 -16.05 -8.62 26.75
CA GLY A 396 -16.22 -9.98 26.26
C GLY A 396 -14.99 -10.58 25.57
N THR A 397 -15.11 -11.84 25.18
CA THR A 397 -14.00 -12.68 24.67
C THR A 397 -14.19 -13.11 23.21
N ASN A 398 -15.20 -12.57 22.52
CA ASN A 398 -15.33 -12.77 21.08
C ASN A 398 -14.34 -11.83 20.37
N PRO A 399 -13.45 -12.30 19.46
CA PRO A 399 -12.55 -11.43 18.70
C PRO A 399 -13.28 -10.44 17.78
N CYS A 400 -14.59 -10.59 17.62
CA CYS A 400 -15.50 -9.60 17.07
C CYS A 400 -16.17 -8.78 18.17
N LEU A 401 -15.95 -7.47 18.17
CA LEU A 401 -16.65 -6.54 19.06
C LEU A 401 -17.62 -5.65 18.29
N LEU A 402 -18.85 -5.53 18.79
CA LEU A 402 -19.82 -4.51 18.36
C LEU A 402 -19.80 -3.34 19.34
N VAL A 403 -19.61 -2.13 18.83
CA VAL A 403 -19.63 -0.90 19.64
C VAL A 403 -20.65 0.07 19.06
N SER A 404 -21.59 0.50 19.90
CA SER A 404 -22.53 1.58 19.56
C SER A 404 -21.90 2.91 19.96
N VAL A 405 -21.67 3.79 18.99
CA VAL A 405 -20.89 5.01 19.19
C VAL A 405 -21.81 6.20 19.47
N TYR A 406 -22.12 6.44 20.74
CA TYR A 406 -22.85 7.64 21.21
C TYR A 406 -21.95 8.64 21.95
N THR A 407 -20.72 8.23 22.24
CA THR A 407 -19.66 9.03 22.86
C THR A 407 -18.33 8.56 22.30
N SER A 408 -17.24 9.27 22.60
CA SER A 408 -15.92 8.76 22.30
C SER A 408 -15.60 7.56 23.19
N HIS A 409 -14.97 6.54 22.61
CA HIS A 409 -14.61 5.29 23.29
C HIS A 409 -13.10 5.00 23.24
N HIS A 410 -12.59 4.36 24.28
CA HIS A 410 -11.25 3.76 24.30
C HIS A 410 -11.38 2.25 24.35
N ILE A 411 -10.80 1.56 23.36
CA ILE A 411 -10.98 0.13 23.15
C ILE A 411 -9.61 -0.52 23.10
N ILE A 412 -9.39 -1.53 23.94
CA ILE A 412 -8.15 -2.30 23.97
C ILE A 412 -8.46 -3.77 23.68
N ALA A 413 -7.80 -4.34 22.69
CA ALA A 413 -7.75 -5.80 22.53
C ALA A 413 -6.59 -6.37 23.33
N HIS A 414 -6.91 -7.26 24.27
CA HIS A 414 -5.92 -8.01 25.03
C HIS A 414 -5.63 -9.35 24.33
N PHE A 415 -4.35 -9.63 24.16
CA PHE A 415 -3.83 -10.87 23.61
C PHE A 415 -2.92 -11.57 24.61
N ARG A 416 -2.96 -12.90 24.61
CA ARG A 416 -2.06 -13.73 25.40
C ARG A 416 -1.06 -14.44 24.50
N ARG A 417 0.19 -14.54 24.96
CA ARG A 417 1.23 -15.30 24.25
C ARG A 417 0.94 -16.79 24.37
N GLU A 418 0.92 -17.49 23.25
CA GLU A 418 0.91 -18.97 23.20
C GLU A 418 2.31 -19.52 22.92
N ILE A 419 3.12 -18.78 22.18
CA ILE A 419 4.52 -19.08 21.92
C ILE A 419 5.37 -18.03 22.63
N THR A 420 6.36 -18.47 23.40
CA THR A 420 7.22 -17.57 24.17
C THR A 420 8.35 -16.99 23.32
N SER A 421 8.84 -17.74 22.32
CA SER A 421 9.90 -17.30 21.43
C SER A 421 9.93 -18.04 20.08
N PHE A 422 10.48 -17.37 19.06
CA PHE A 422 10.90 -17.93 17.79
C PHE A 422 12.42 -17.84 17.62
N ARG A 423 12.99 -18.71 16.80
CA ARG A 423 14.44 -18.79 16.60
C ARG A 423 14.93 -18.19 15.32
N LEU A 424 15.98 -17.38 15.40
CA LEU A 424 16.73 -16.89 14.24
C LEU A 424 18.05 -17.66 14.11
N LYS A 425 18.28 -18.25 12.95
CA LYS A 425 19.58 -18.84 12.56
C LYS A 425 20.21 -18.02 11.45
N THR A 426 21.48 -17.69 11.58
CA THR A 426 22.21 -16.89 10.58
C THR A 426 23.44 -17.63 10.08
N SER A 427 23.67 -17.65 8.76
CA SER A 427 24.86 -18.25 8.13
C SER A 427 25.36 -17.40 6.96
N ALA A 428 26.67 -17.43 6.66
CA ALA A 428 27.23 -16.78 5.47
C ALA A 428 27.79 -17.86 4.58
N ILE A 429 27.47 -17.81 3.30
CA ILE A 429 27.88 -18.81 2.31
C ILE A 429 28.71 -18.11 1.25
N THR A 430 29.98 -18.48 1.13
CA THR A 430 30.90 -18.00 0.09
C THR A 430 31.19 -19.14 -0.87
N ASP A 431 30.76 -19.03 -2.12
CA ASP A 431 31.01 -20.04 -3.17
C ASP A 431 30.61 -21.48 -2.75
N GLY A 432 29.49 -21.59 -2.01
CA GLY A 432 28.99 -22.86 -1.50
C GLY A 432 29.58 -23.33 -0.16
N GLU A 433 30.58 -22.62 0.39
CA GLU A 433 31.20 -22.94 1.68
C GLU A 433 30.70 -22.02 2.82
N LEU A 434 30.46 -22.60 4.01
CA LEU A 434 30.01 -21.89 5.21
C LEU A 434 31.15 -21.07 5.83
N LYS A 435 30.96 -19.75 5.99
CA LYS A 435 31.79 -18.87 6.84
C LYS A 435 30.99 -18.36 8.03
N THR A 436 31.63 -18.25 9.19
CA THR A 436 30.98 -17.90 10.46
C THR A 436 31.50 -16.56 11.02
N THR A 437 31.02 -15.44 10.50
CA THR A 437 31.14 -14.15 11.21
C THR A 437 29.88 -13.30 10.98
N PHE A 438 29.11 -13.04 12.05
CA PHE A 438 27.89 -12.23 12.06
C PHE A 438 27.86 -11.28 13.25
N ASN A 439 27.23 -10.13 13.07
CA ASN A 439 26.72 -9.31 14.18
C ASN A 439 25.19 -9.24 14.05
N THR A 440 24.46 -9.61 15.11
CA THR A 440 22.98 -9.57 15.14
C THR A 440 22.52 -8.51 16.13
N TYR A 441 21.59 -7.64 15.70
CA TYR A 441 21.02 -6.57 16.51
C TYR A 441 19.49 -6.69 16.56
N THR A 442 18.89 -6.44 17.71
CA THR A 442 17.44 -6.53 17.91
C THR A 442 16.81 -5.14 17.82
N ILE A 443 15.71 -4.98 17.06
CA ILE A 443 14.93 -3.73 16.97
C ILE A 443 13.56 -3.97 17.61
N ASN A 444 13.34 -3.39 18.79
CA ASN A 444 12.08 -3.52 19.52
C ASN A 444 11.22 -2.26 19.35
N PHE A 445 9.95 -2.43 18.99
CA PHE A 445 8.97 -1.34 18.83
C PHE A 445 8.35 -0.86 20.14
N ASP A 446 8.50 -1.62 21.23
CA ASP A 446 7.77 -1.37 22.47
C ASP A 446 8.67 -1.40 23.72
N ASN A 447 9.61 -0.44 23.75
CA ASN A 447 10.39 -0.08 24.95
C ASN A 447 11.62 -0.95 25.26
N LYS A 448 12.50 -0.34 26.07
CA LYS A 448 13.91 -0.66 26.35
C LYS A 448 14.14 -2.03 27.00
N ASP A 449 14.10 -3.11 26.24
CA ASP A 449 14.86 -4.31 26.62
C ASP A 449 15.93 -4.67 25.56
N PRO A 450 17.11 -4.03 25.61
CA PRO A 450 18.25 -4.41 24.79
C PRO A 450 18.87 -5.77 25.19
N LYS A 451 18.28 -6.54 26.14
CA LYS A 451 18.91 -7.75 26.69
C LYS A 451 18.53 -9.07 26.02
N GLN A 452 17.68 -9.10 25.00
CA GLN A 452 17.51 -10.30 24.18
C GLN A 452 18.38 -10.22 22.91
N SER A 453 19.68 -10.35 23.11
CA SER A 453 20.60 -10.89 22.11
C SER A 453 20.74 -12.38 22.38
N GLY A 454 19.88 -13.19 21.76
CA GLY A 454 19.85 -14.63 21.94
C GLY A 454 19.04 -15.31 20.83
N PRO A 455 19.12 -16.64 20.68
CA PRO A 455 18.43 -17.36 19.60
C PRO A 455 16.91 -17.42 19.77
N ASP A 456 16.32 -16.74 20.75
CA ASP A 456 14.91 -16.79 21.12
C ASP A 456 14.34 -15.37 21.16
N TYR A 457 13.43 -15.06 20.23
CA TYR A 457 12.83 -13.74 20.02
C TYR A 457 11.33 -13.78 20.27
N ILE A 458 10.78 -12.77 20.93
CA ILE A 458 9.33 -12.66 21.14
C ILE A 458 8.62 -12.59 19.78
N PRO A 459 7.45 -13.25 19.62
CA PRO A 459 6.68 -13.11 18.39
C PRO A 459 6.34 -11.65 18.04
N GLY A 460 6.53 -11.29 16.77
CA GLY A 460 6.38 -9.95 16.22
C GLY A 460 7.60 -9.05 16.34
N THR A 461 8.68 -9.46 17.03
CA THR A 461 9.92 -8.68 17.15
C THR A 461 10.58 -8.51 15.78
N GLU A 462 11.04 -7.31 15.43
CA GLU A 462 11.93 -7.15 14.29
C GLU A 462 13.39 -7.33 14.68
N VAL A 463 14.13 -7.99 13.80
CA VAL A 463 15.54 -8.30 14.01
C VAL A 463 16.32 -7.82 12.81
N GLN A 464 17.34 -7.02 13.08
CA GLN A 464 18.29 -6.56 12.09
C GLN A 464 19.49 -7.50 12.05
N VAL A 465 19.69 -8.12 10.90
CA VAL A 465 20.78 -9.05 10.62
C VAL A 465 21.82 -8.34 9.78
N ASP A 466 22.99 -8.08 10.37
CA ASP A 466 24.12 -7.44 9.67
C ASP A 466 25.20 -8.49 9.34
N CYS A 467 25.50 -8.65 8.05
CA CYS A 467 26.65 -9.40 7.57
C CYS A 467 27.76 -8.42 7.21
N ILE A 468 28.87 -8.47 7.95
CA ILE A 468 30.02 -7.60 7.75
C ILE A 468 31.12 -8.40 7.06
N ILE A 469 31.52 -7.96 5.86
CA ILE A 469 32.59 -8.61 5.09
C ILE A 469 33.84 -7.73 5.05
N PRO A 470 35.04 -8.28 5.37
CA PRO A 470 36.31 -7.58 5.22
C PRO A 470 36.61 -7.20 3.76
N LEU A 471 37.33 -6.08 3.58
CA LEU A 471 37.71 -5.56 2.25
C LEU A 471 38.37 -6.61 1.33
N GLU A 472 39.21 -7.47 1.89
CA GLU A 472 39.95 -8.50 1.14
C GLU A 472 39.05 -9.57 0.53
N ASP A 473 37.96 -9.93 1.21
CA ASP A 473 36.95 -10.86 0.70
C ASP A 473 36.03 -10.15 -0.30
N ARG A 474 35.78 -8.85 -0.13
CA ARG A 474 35.05 -8.02 -1.13
C ARG A 474 35.75 -7.96 -2.49
N LYS A 475 37.06 -8.14 -2.55
CA LYS A 475 37.81 -8.23 -3.83
C LYS A 475 37.55 -9.55 -4.55
N LYS A 476 37.19 -10.61 -3.83
CA LYS A 476 37.04 -11.98 -4.34
C LYS A 476 35.58 -12.36 -4.61
N PHE A 477 34.65 -11.80 -3.83
CA PHE A 477 33.25 -12.17 -3.87
C PHE A 477 32.35 -10.94 -4.07
N PHE A 478 31.22 -11.15 -4.73
CA PHE A 478 30.10 -10.19 -4.75
C PHE A 478 28.94 -10.77 -3.94
N PHE A 479 28.20 -9.90 -3.26
CA PHE A 479 27.00 -10.29 -2.55
C PHE A 479 25.89 -10.59 -3.54
N ALA A 480 25.38 -11.81 -3.52
CA ALA A 480 24.28 -12.24 -4.37
C ALA A 480 22.91 -11.89 -3.74
N GLY A 481 22.87 -11.81 -2.41
CA GLY A 481 21.69 -11.46 -1.63
C GLY A 481 21.51 -12.38 -0.42
N TRP A 482 20.41 -12.18 0.30
CA TRP A 482 19.99 -12.95 1.46
C TRP A 482 19.04 -14.06 1.05
N ARG A 483 19.35 -15.31 1.41
CA ARG A 483 18.42 -16.42 1.34
C ARG A 483 17.68 -16.56 2.67
N VAL A 484 16.36 -16.45 2.64
CA VAL A 484 15.51 -16.60 3.84
C VAL A 484 14.74 -17.90 3.77
N ASN A 485 14.79 -18.71 4.82
CA ASN A 485 14.09 -19.99 4.96
C ASN A 485 14.31 -20.96 3.79
N GLY A 486 15.49 -20.92 3.18
CA GLY A 486 15.82 -21.78 2.04
C GLY A 486 15.15 -21.39 0.71
N ASN A 487 14.54 -20.20 0.62
CA ASN A 487 13.96 -19.72 -0.63
C ASN A 487 15.02 -19.66 -1.75
N SER A 488 14.67 -20.11 -2.95
CA SER A 488 15.58 -20.10 -4.10
C SER A 488 15.94 -18.70 -4.57
N HIS A 489 15.11 -17.70 -4.24
CA HIS A 489 15.34 -16.30 -4.61
C HIS A 489 15.97 -15.51 -3.47
N TYR A 490 16.89 -14.63 -3.83
CA TYR A 490 17.63 -13.82 -2.87
C TYR A 490 16.98 -12.46 -2.66
N ILE A 491 16.88 -12.06 -1.39
CA ILE A 491 16.49 -10.72 -0.98
C ILE A 491 17.74 -9.82 -1.00
N GLN A 492 17.70 -8.68 -1.67
CA GLN A 492 18.90 -7.84 -1.78
C GLN A 492 19.27 -7.15 -0.44
N GLY A 493 18.29 -6.79 0.38
CA GLY A 493 18.52 -6.04 1.64
C GLY A 493 19.18 -4.66 1.42
N TYR A 494 19.66 -4.04 2.50
CA TYR A 494 20.43 -2.81 2.43
C TYR A 494 21.93 -3.10 2.28
N ASN A 495 22.61 -2.29 1.47
CA ASN A 495 24.06 -2.28 1.38
C ASN A 495 24.56 -0.87 1.71
N PHE A 496 25.35 -0.74 2.76
CA PHE A 496 26.02 0.51 3.08
C PHE A 496 27.51 0.30 3.28
N GLU A 497 28.27 1.21 2.67
CA GLU A 497 29.71 1.30 2.86
C GLU A 497 29.96 2.23 4.04
N THR A 498 30.50 1.69 5.14
CA THR A 498 30.96 2.53 6.24
C THR A 498 32.29 3.17 5.83
N ASN A 499 32.27 4.42 5.36
CA ASN A 499 33.48 5.22 5.12
C ASN A 499 34.08 5.73 6.44
N VAL A 500 34.32 4.83 7.39
CA VAL A 500 35.03 5.16 8.62
C VAL A 500 36.54 5.09 8.31
N PRO A 501 37.35 6.12 8.62
CA PRO A 501 38.74 6.25 8.14
C PRO A 501 39.74 5.12 8.44
N ASN A 502 39.35 4.05 9.15
CA ASN A 502 40.20 2.89 9.44
C ASN A 502 39.47 1.52 9.29
N PHE A 503 38.22 1.49 8.80
CA PHE A 503 37.44 0.27 8.62
C PHE A 503 36.70 0.31 7.28
N GLN A 504 37.34 -0.17 6.21
CA GLN A 504 36.71 -0.32 4.89
C GLN A 504 35.90 -1.63 4.78
N ASN A 505 34.95 -1.84 5.70
CA ASN A 505 34.08 -3.02 5.66
C ASN A 505 32.80 -2.71 4.87
N ALA A 506 32.29 -3.71 4.14
CA ALA A 506 30.94 -3.66 3.58
C ALA A 506 29.98 -4.28 4.60
N THR A 507 28.88 -3.59 4.90
CA THR A 507 27.81 -4.16 5.72
C THR A 507 26.59 -4.36 4.84
N TYR A 508 26.15 -5.61 4.81
CA TYR A 508 24.88 -6.00 4.23
C TYR A 508 23.90 -6.18 5.37
N ARG A 509 22.68 -5.65 5.23
CA ARG A 509 21.66 -5.68 6.27
C ARG A 509 20.35 -6.26 5.74
N LEU A 510 19.74 -7.12 6.53
CA LEU A 510 18.37 -7.59 6.35
C LEU A 510 17.58 -7.31 7.62
N VAL A 511 16.33 -6.87 7.49
CA VAL A 511 15.39 -6.83 8.62
C VAL A 511 14.37 -7.95 8.44
N VAL A 512 14.12 -8.70 9.51
CA VAL A 512 13.13 -9.78 9.53
C VAL A 512 12.18 -9.61 10.72
N VAL A 513 10.89 -9.88 10.51
CA VAL A 513 9.90 -9.91 11.59
C VAL A 513 9.77 -11.35 12.10
N MET A 514 10.01 -11.57 13.39
CA MET A 514 9.98 -12.88 14.05
C MET A 514 8.54 -13.35 14.23
N ASN A 515 7.97 -13.93 13.18
CA ASN A 515 6.62 -14.50 13.15
C ASN A 515 6.62 -16.03 13.06
N ASN A 516 7.81 -16.62 12.97
CA ASN A 516 8.12 -18.04 12.93
C ASN A 516 9.62 -18.21 13.20
N ASP A 517 10.08 -19.46 13.30
CA ASP A 517 11.51 -19.74 13.19
C ASP A 517 12.01 -19.32 11.80
N ILE A 518 13.09 -18.53 11.78
CA ILE A 518 13.68 -17.97 10.56
C ILE A 518 15.14 -18.44 10.45
N THR A 519 15.53 -18.82 9.24
CA THR A 519 16.93 -19.00 8.84
C THR A 519 17.27 -17.96 7.79
N VAL A 520 18.34 -17.19 8.01
CA VAL A 520 18.85 -16.15 7.11
C VAL A 520 20.26 -16.52 6.69
N GLU A 521 20.52 -16.56 5.39
CA GLU A 521 21.81 -16.91 4.84
C GLU A 521 22.31 -15.80 3.91
N ALA A 522 23.45 -15.20 4.23
CA ALA A 522 24.08 -14.20 3.36
C ALA A 522 24.88 -14.91 2.26
N ILE A 523 24.46 -14.78 1.00
CA ILE A 523 25.06 -15.51 -0.12
C ILE A 523 26.06 -14.63 -0.86
N PHE A 524 27.27 -15.14 -1.04
CA PHE A 524 28.38 -14.49 -1.73
C PHE A 524 28.90 -15.41 -2.83
N ASN A 525 28.89 -14.90 -4.06
CA ASN A 525 29.39 -15.61 -5.23
C ASN A 525 30.77 -15.07 -5.61
N LYS A 526 31.62 -15.94 -6.18
CA LYS A 526 32.93 -15.52 -6.67
C LYS A 526 32.78 -14.55 -7.84
N LYS A 527 33.61 -13.49 -7.84
CA LYS A 527 33.66 -12.49 -8.92
C LYS A 527 34.27 -13.04 -10.20
#